data_AF-A0A6J6LDH4-F1
#
_entry.id   AF-A0A6J6LDH4-F1
#
_cell.length_a   1.000
_cell.length_b   1.000
_cell.length_c   1.000
_cell.angle_alpha   90.00
_cell.angle_beta   90.00
_cell.angle_gamma   90.00
#
_symmetry.space_group_name_H-M   'P 1'
#
loop_
_entity.id
_entity.type
_entity.pdbx_description
1 polymer ?
#
loop_
_entity_poly.entity_id
_entity_poly.type
_entity_poly.pdbx_seq_one_letter_code
_entity_poly.pdbx_strand_id
1 'polypeptide(L)'
;MGASESKLLQGLASFTGTKRRFELKGEVNGIKVIDDYGHHPTEIYVTLTAARNLAGAGRLIVIFQPHRFSRTAAFAKEFATSLSLGDFVFLLEVYAASEKPIEGVSSLLIAKDMNSAQVKFEPSMLEVVDEVTAMAKPGDLIITLGAGDVSSLSTPILDALALTHKSNNK
;
A
#
# COMPACT_ATOMS: atom_id res chain seq x y z
N MET A 1 25.06 -26.14 -2.54
CA MET A 1 26.04 -25.23 -3.19
C MET A 1 26.73 -24.43 -2.10
N GLY A 2 28.07 -24.46 -2.03
CA GLY A 2 28.87 -23.87 -0.93
C GLY A 2 29.52 -22.54 -1.29
N ALA A 3 28.76 -21.44 -1.19
CA ALA A 3 29.31 -20.09 -1.28
C ALA A 3 30.05 -19.75 0.02
N SER A 4 31.17 -19.01 -0.07
CA SER A 4 31.87 -18.54 1.12
C SER A 4 31.05 -17.47 1.84
N GLU A 5 31.18 -17.40 3.16
CA GLU A 5 30.50 -16.42 4.02
C GLU A 5 30.69 -14.97 3.53
N SER A 6 31.91 -14.61 3.12
CA SER A 6 32.21 -13.30 2.54
C SER A 6 31.42 -13.00 1.27
N LYS A 7 31.22 -13.98 0.38
CA LYS A 7 30.40 -13.81 -0.83
C LYS A 7 28.91 -13.69 -0.52
N LEU A 8 28.44 -14.38 0.52
CA LEU A 8 27.05 -14.25 0.98
C LEU A 8 26.79 -12.86 1.57
N LEU A 9 27.68 -12.37 2.44
CA LEU A 9 27.59 -11.04 3.02
C LEU A 9 27.67 -9.94 1.95
N GLN A 10 28.58 -10.08 0.98
CA GLN A 10 28.69 -9.14 -0.12
C GLN A 10 27.46 -9.14 -1.03
N GLY A 11 26.88 -10.31 -1.31
CA GLY A 11 25.65 -10.44 -2.07
C GLY A 11 24.43 -9.84 -1.36
N LEU A 12 24.35 -10.00 -0.03
CA LEU A 12 23.29 -9.37 0.79
C LEU A 12 23.46 -7.86 0.84
N ALA A 13 24.68 -7.36 0.98
CA ALA A 13 24.97 -5.93 1.03
C ALA A 13 24.71 -5.22 -0.31
N SER A 14 24.88 -5.91 -1.44
CA SER A 14 24.65 -5.36 -2.78
C SER A 14 23.23 -5.56 -3.30
N PHE A 15 22.38 -6.27 -2.55
CA PHE A 15 21.00 -6.52 -2.95
C PHE A 15 20.20 -5.22 -2.89
N THR A 16 19.80 -4.71 -4.06
CA THR A 16 19.03 -3.46 -4.21
C THR A 16 17.53 -3.65 -4.07
N GLY A 17 17.08 -4.86 -3.71
CA GLY A 17 15.66 -5.21 -3.64
C GLY A 17 15.15 -5.85 -4.93
N THR A 18 13.84 -6.01 -5.01
CA THR A 18 13.13 -6.46 -6.20
C THR A 18 12.01 -5.47 -6.47
N LYS A 19 11.75 -5.17 -7.74
CA LYS A 19 10.69 -4.24 -8.14
C LYS A 19 9.36 -4.65 -7.49
N ARG A 20 8.66 -3.68 -6.90
CA ARG A 20 7.40 -3.88 -6.18
C ARG A 20 7.49 -4.83 -4.97
N ARG A 21 8.66 -4.97 -4.32
CA ARG A 21 8.80 -5.73 -3.07
C ARG A 21 9.39 -4.82 -2.01
N PHE A 22 8.49 -4.22 -1.22
CA PHE A 22 8.78 -3.17 -0.26
C PHE A 22 9.67 -2.07 -0.87
N GLU A 23 9.34 -1.65 -2.10
CA GLU A 23 10.17 -0.75 -2.89
C GLU A 23 9.92 0.70 -2.45
N LEU A 24 10.95 1.39 -1.95
CA LEU A 24 10.86 2.82 -1.72
C LEU A 24 10.79 3.54 -3.08
N LYS A 25 9.66 4.18 -3.34
CA LYS A 25 9.41 4.94 -4.57
C LYS A 25 9.97 6.36 -4.49
N GLY A 26 9.97 6.92 -3.29
CA GLY A 26 10.53 8.23 -3.01
C GLY A 26 10.14 8.73 -1.63
N GLU A 27 10.71 9.87 -1.27
CA GLU A 27 10.37 10.61 -0.05
C GLU A 27 10.25 12.10 -0.39
N VAL A 28 9.16 12.73 0.04
CA VAL A 28 8.88 14.14 -0.22
C VAL A 28 8.38 14.77 1.08
N ASN A 29 9.06 15.81 1.56
CA ASN A 29 8.74 16.53 2.81
C ASN A 29 8.62 15.63 4.05
N GLY A 30 9.48 14.61 4.13
CA GLY A 30 9.45 13.63 5.22
C GLY A 30 8.31 12.61 5.12
N ILE A 31 7.60 12.55 3.99
CA ILE A 31 6.57 11.53 3.71
C ILE A 31 7.17 10.49 2.76
N LYS A 32 7.20 9.23 3.20
CA LYS A 32 7.73 8.12 2.40
C LYS A 32 6.62 7.46 1.60
N VAL A 33 6.89 7.10 0.34
CA VAL A 33 5.98 6.33 -0.51
C VAL A 33 6.62 4.99 -0.84
N ILE A 34 5.96 3.89 -0.47
CA ILE A 34 6.40 2.51 -0.72
C ILE A 34 5.43 1.82 -1.67
N ASP A 35 5.94 0.98 -2.57
CA ASP A 35 5.13 0.06 -3.37
C ASP A 35 5.42 -1.40 -3.01
N ASP A 36 4.38 -2.21 -2.85
CA ASP A 36 4.51 -3.65 -2.63
C ASP A 36 3.44 -4.46 -3.39
N TYR A 37 3.88 -5.57 -3.96
CA TYR A 37 3.08 -6.49 -4.77
C TYR A 37 2.24 -7.47 -3.93
N GLY A 38 2.45 -7.51 -2.62
CA GLY A 38 1.73 -8.37 -1.69
C GLY A 38 0.22 -8.24 -1.88
N HIS A 39 -0.45 -9.37 -2.03
CA HIS A 39 -1.88 -9.41 -2.34
C HIS A 39 -2.60 -10.60 -1.70
N HIS A 40 -1.87 -11.48 -1.02
CA HIS A 40 -2.43 -12.46 -0.10
C HIS A 40 -2.44 -11.88 1.34
N PRO A 41 -3.44 -12.18 2.19
CA PRO A 41 -3.52 -11.64 3.56
C PRO A 41 -2.24 -11.82 4.38
N THR A 42 -1.56 -12.95 4.26
CA THR A 42 -0.27 -13.22 4.94
C THR A 42 0.85 -12.31 4.46
N GLU A 43 0.96 -12.07 3.15
CA GLU A 43 1.95 -11.17 2.58
C GLU A 43 1.68 -9.73 3.05
N ILE A 44 0.41 -9.31 3.00
CA ILE A 44 -0.05 -8.00 3.47
C ILE A 44 0.30 -7.80 4.94
N TYR A 45 0.03 -8.78 5.79
CA TYR A 45 0.35 -8.71 7.22
C TYR A 45 1.85 -8.47 7.45
N VAL A 46 2.71 -9.23 6.78
CA VAL A 46 4.17 -9.09 6.88
C VAL A 46 4.62 -7.72 6.38
N THR A 47 4.15 -7.32 5.20
CA THR A 47 4.46 -6.01 4.60
C THR A 47 4.02 -4.86 5.50
N LEU A 48 2.80 -4.88 6.02
CA LEU A 48 2.28 -3.79 6.86
C LEU A 48 2.90 -3.77 8.24
N THR A 49 3.31 -4.92 8.79
CA THR A 49 4.12 -4.95 10.03
C THR A 49 5.46 -4.23 9.82
N ALA A 50 6.15 -4.50 8.71
CA ALA A 50 7.40 -3.82 8.37
C ALA A 50 7.19 -2.32 8.10
N ALA A 51 6.13 -1.97 7.36
CA ALA A 51 5.77 -0.59 7.07
C ALA A 51 5.44 0.18 8.35
N ARG A 52 4.72 -0.44 9.29
CA ARG A 52 4.37 0.14 10.58
C ARG A 52 5.61 0.47 11.40
N ASN A 53 6.58 -0.44 11.44
CA ASN A 53 7.86 -0.21 12.10
C ASN A 53 8.64 0.94 11.46
N LEU A 54 8.66 1.00 10.11
CA LEU A 54 9.37 2.05 9.38
C LEU A 54 8.73 3.44 9.54
N ALA A 55 7.41 3.51 9.64
CA ALA A 55 6.67 4.74 9.90
C ALA A 55 6.91 5.27 11.34
N GLY A 56 7.32 4.40 12.27
CA GLY A 56 7.61 4.79 13.65
C GLY A 56 6.41 5.49 14.30
N ALA A 57 6.63 6.72 14.76
CA ALA A 57 5.60 7.56 15.38
C ALA A 57 4.68 8.30 14.38
N GLY A 58 5.00 8.31 13.08
CA GLY A 58 4.14 8.87 12.04
C GLY A 58 2.97 7.94 11.71
N ARG A 59 2.13 8.27 10.74
CA ARG A 59 1.02 7.39 10.34
C ARG A 59 1.40 6.43 9.22
N LEU A 60 0.78 5.25 9.21
CA LEU A 60 0.80 4.31 8.09
C LEU A 60 -0.51 4.44 7.31
N ILE A 61 -0.44 5.01 6.11
CA ILE A 61 -1.59 5.18 5.21
C ILE A 61 -1.48 4.14 4.10
N VAL A 62 -2.45 3.22 4.03
CA VAL A 62 -2.44 2.09 3.10
C VAL A 62 -3.41 2.36 1.96
N ILE A 63 -2.97 2.18 0.73
CA ILE A 63 -3.81 2.18 -0.46
C ILE A 63 -3.80 0.75 -1.01
N PHE A 64 -4.87 0.01 -0.75
CA PHE A 64 -4.98 -1.39 -1.11
C PHE A 64 -5.94 -1.61 -2.28
N GLN A 65 -5.46 -2.33 -3.29
CA GLN A 65 -6.29 -2.82 -4.39
C GLN A 65 -6.39 -4.35 -4.32
N PRO A 66 -7.56 -4.90 -3.96
CA PRO A 66 -7.75 -6.35 -3.97
C PRO A 66 -7.57 -6.91 -5.39
N HIS A 67 -6.94 -8.07 -5.51
CA HIS A 67 -6.70 -8.73 -6.79
C HIS A 67 -7.55 -10.00 -6.90
N ARG A 68 -8.49 -10.01 -7.86
CA ARG A 68 -9.54 -11.01 -8.13
C ARG A 68 -10.74 -10.95 -7.19
N PHE A 69 -11.94 -11.16 -7.74
CA PHE A 69 -13.18 -11.26 -6.99
C PHE A 69 -13.21 -12.55 -6.16
N SER A 70 -12.82 -13.68 -6.75
CA SER A 70 -12.79 -14.98 -6.07
C SER A 70 -11.96 -14.95 -4.78
N ARG A 71 -10.78 -14.33 -4.84
CA ARG A 71 -9.89 -14.15 -3.68
C ARG A 71 -10.48 -13.18 -2.65
N THR A 72 -11.06 -12.07 -3.10
CA THR A 72 -11.72 -11.09 -2.22
C THR A 72 -12.85 -11.75 -1.43
N ALA A 73 -13.69 -12.54 -2.09
CA ALA A 73 -14.76 -13.28 -1.45
C ALA A 73 -14.24 -14.32 -0.43
N ALA A 74 -13.16 -15.02 -0.77
CA ALA A 74 -12.60 -16.07 0.08
C ALA A 74 -11.92 -15.54 1.35
N PHE A 75 -11.35 -14.33 1.31
CA PHE A 75 -10.44 -13.82 2.36
C PHE A 75 -10.81 -12.44 2.91
N ALA A 76 -12.07 -11.99 2.76
CA ALA A 76 -12.46 -10.63 3.14
C ALA A 76 -12.11 -10.28 4.60
N LYS A 77 -12.34 -11.21 5.54
CA LYS A 77 -12.06 -11.04 6.97
C LYS A 77 -10.57 -11.00 7.26
N GLU A 78 -9.80 -11.84 6.59
CA GLU A 78 -8.35 -11.92 6.71
C GLU A 78 -7.70 -10.67 6.13
N PHE A 79 -8.22 -10.14 5.01
CA PHE A 79 -7.82 -8.83 4.50
C PHE A 79 -8.11 -7.73 5.52
N ALA A 80 -9.33 -7.68 6.07
CA ALA A 80 -9.69 -6.67 7.08
C ALA A 80 -8.76 -6.72 8.29
N THR A 81 -8.46 -7.92 8.78
CA THR A 81 -7.51 -8.15 9.89
C THR A 81 -6.12 -7.63 9.54
N SER A 82 -5.55 -8.02 8.40
CA SER A 82 -4.20 -7.59 8.03
C SER A 82 -4.11 -6.08 7.75
N LEU A 83 -5.10 -5.51 7.08
CA LEU A 83 -5.15 -4.08 6.74
C LEU A 83 -5.37 -3.19 7.96
N SER A 84 -5.95 -3.73 9.04
CA SER A 84 -6.16 -2.99 10.29
C SER A 84 -4.86 -2.57 11.00
N LEU A 85 -3.69 -2.98 10.49
CA LEU A 85 -2.38 -2.47 10.92
C LEU A 85 -2.07 -1.04 10.46
N GLY A 86 -2.73 -0.56 9.39
CA GLY A 86 -2.58 0.83 8.92
C GLY A 86 -3.43 1.80 9.74
N ASP A 87 -3.00 3.03 9.97
CA ASP A 87 -3.83 4.02 10.67
C ASP A 87 -4.98 4.54 9.80
N PHE A 88 -4.82 4.46 8.48
CA PHE A 88 -5.89 4.75 7.53
C PHE A 88 -5.73 3.88 6.28
N VAL A 89 -6.83 3.39 5.73
CA VAL A 89 -6.84 2.46 4.59
C VAL A 89 -7.81 2.97 3.53
N PHE A 90 -7.29 3.27 2.35
CA PHE A 90 -8.07 3.39 1.14
C PHE A 90 -8.22 2.00 0.50
N LEU A 91 -9.45 1.60 0.26
CA LEU A 91 -9.80 0.40 -0.49
C LEU A 91 -10.26 0.83 -1.88
N LEU A 92 -9.46 0.46 -2.89
CA LEU A 92 -9.81 0.65 -4.30
C LEU A 92 -10.80 -0.41 -4.77
N GLU A 93 -11.32 -0.25 -5.98
CA GLU A 93 -12.11 -1.30 -6.64
C GLU A 93 -11.27 -2.57 -6.87
N VAL A 94 -11.94 -3.73 -6.86
CA VAL A 94 -11.28 -5.03 -7.06
C VAL A 94 -10.71 -5.10 -8.47
N TYR A 95 -9.39 -5.30 -8.58
CA TYR A 95 -8.74 -5.57 -9.86
C TYR A 95 -9.13 -6.97 -10.34
N ALA A 96 -9.96 -7.03 -11.38
CA ALA A 96 -10.61 -8.26 -11.83
C ALA A 96 -9.64 -9.38 -12.27
N ALA A 97 -8.49 -9.02 -12.86
CA ALA A 97 -7.52 -9.97 -13.42
C ALA A 97 -8.16 -11.07 -14.29
N SER A 98 -9.00 -10.64 -15.24
CA SER A 98 -9.77 -11.47 -16.17
C SER A 98 -10.94 -12.25 -15.57
N GLU A 99 -11.28 -12.06 -14.30
CA GLU A 99 -12.53 -12.60 -13.73
C GLU A 99 -13.73 -11.73 -14.14
N LYS A 100 -14.89 -12.38 -14.31
CA LYS A 100 -16.16 -11.65 -14.34
C LYS A 100 -16.48 -11.16 -12.92
N PRO A 101 -17.09 -9.98 -12.77
CA PRO A 101 -17.62 -9.54 -11.48
C PRO A 101 -18.50 -10.63 -10.86
N ILE A 102 -18.33 -10.84 -9.55
CA ILE A 102 -19.16 -11.75 -8.77
C ILE A 102 -20.14 -10.90 -7.98
N GLU A 103 -21.44 -11.20 -8.09
CA GLU A 103 -22.48 -10.45 -7.40
C GLU A 103 -22.22 -10.41 -5.88
N GLY A 104 -22.33 -9.22 -5.30
CA GLY A 104 -22.09 -8.98 -3.87
C GLY A 104 -20.60 -8.95 -3.47
N VAL A 105 -19.66 -9.19 -4.38
CA VAL A 105 -18.22 -9.17 -4.09
C VAL A 105 -17.60 -7.84 -4.52
N SER A 106 -17.23 -7.04 -3.53
CA SER A 106 -16.47 -5.81 -3.70
C SER A 106 -15.57 -5.57 -2.48
N SER A 107 -14.72 -4.55 -2.55
CA SER A 107 -13.88 -4.14 -1.43
C SER A 107 -14.69 -3.69 -0.20
N LEU A 108 -15.99 -3.38 -0.36
CA LEU A 108 -16.90 -3.12 0.76
C LEU A 108 -17.06 -4.34 1.69
N LEU A 109 -16.87 -5.56 1.19
CA LEU A 109 -16.84 -6.76 2.04
C LEU A 109 -15.69 -6.70 3.06
N ILE A 110 -14.54 -6.18 2.64
CA ILE A 110 -13.38 -5.98 3.50
C ILE A 110 -13.67 -4.83 4.48
N ALA A 111 -14.17 -3.69 3.96
CA ALA A 111 -14.46 -2.51 4.76
C ALA A 111 -15.44 -2.78 5.91
N LYS A 112 -16.42 -3.67 5.69
CA LYS A 112 -17.45 -4.05 6.67
C LYS A 112 -16.86 -4.61 7.97
N ASP A 113 -15.73 -5.31 7.89
CA ASP A 113 -15.08 -5.94 9.04
C ASP A 113 -13.94 -5.08 9.61
N MET A 114 -13.82 -3.81 9.18
CA MET A 114 -12.85 -2.83 9.68
C MET A 114 -13.53 -1.71 10.47
N ASN A 115 -12.75 -0.97 11.28
CA ASN A 115 -13.24 0.24 11.93
C ASN A 115 -13.54 1.32 10.87
N SER A 116 -14.78 1.82 10.82
CA SER A 116 -15.22 2.82 9.82
C SER A 116 -14.47 4.15 9.90
N ALA A 117 -13.83 4.48 11.03
CA ALA A 117 -12.97 5.66 11.14
C ALA A 117 -11.57 5.48 10.50
N GLN A 118 -11.19 4.24 10.21
CA GLN A 118 -9.87 3.83 9.73
C GLN A 118 -9.89 3.43 8.25
N VAL A 119 -11.06 3.26 7.64
CA VAL A 119 -11.19 2.75 6.27
C VAL A 119 -12.12 3.62 5.44
N LYS A 120 -11.74 3.83 4.18
CA LYS A 120 -12.59 4.41 3.14
C LYS A 120 -12.56 3.53 1.91
N PHE A 121 -13.73 3.19 1.37
CA PHE A 121 -13.83 2.70 0.00
C PHE A 121 -13.84 3.90 -0.95
N GLU A 122 -12.85 3.98 -1.83
CA GLU A 122 -12.73 5.00 -2.85
C GLU A 122 -12.33 4.31 -4.17
N PRO A 123 -13.25 4.13 -5.13
CA PRO A 123 -12.93 3.44 -6.38
C PRO A 123 -12.06 4.28 -7.32
N SER A 124 -12.03 5.61 -7.17
CA SER A 124 -11.27 6.49 -8.05
C SER A 124 -9.82 6.61 -7.60
N MET A 125 -8.91 6.07 -8.42
CA MET A 125 -7.47 6.25 -8.22
C MET A 125 -7.05 7.73 -8.16
N LEU A 126 -7.72 8.60 -8.92
CA LEU A 126 -7.43 10.03 -8.92
C LEU A 126 -7.82 10.68 -7.58
N GLU A 127 -9.02 10.39 -7.08
CA GLU A 127 -9.49 10.92 -5.79
C GLU A 127 -8.63 10.41 -4.64
N VAL A 128 -8.17 9.15 -4.69
CA VAL A 128 -7.20 8.63 -3.71
C VAL A 128 -5.91 9.45 -3.70
N VAL A 129 -5.38 9.84 -4.86
CA VAL A 129 -4.16 10.67 -4.94
C VAL A 129 -4.40 12.03 -4.28
N ASP A 130 -5.52 12.68 -4.60
CA ASP A 130 -5.84 14.00 -4.06
C ASP A 130 -6.06 13.95 -2.54
N GLU A 131 -6.85 13.00 -2.05
CA GLU A 131 -7.15 12.84 -0.63
C GLU A 131 -5.94 12.44 0.20
N VAL A 132 -5.15 11.45 -0.27
CA VAL A 132 -3.96 11.01 0.46
C VAL A 132 -2.94 12.14 0.56
N THR A 133 -2.79 12.93 -0.50
CA THR A 133 -1.88 14.07 -0.54
C THR A 133 -2.34 15.18 0.40
N ALA A 134 -3.64 15.49 0.41
CA ALA A 134 -4.21 16.52 1.27
C ALA A 134 -4.13 16.16 2.76
N MET A 135 -4.24 14.86 3.10
CA MET A 135 -4.23 14.43 4.50
C MET A 135 -2.82 14.13 5.04
N ALA A 136 -1.85 13.79 4.19
CA ALA A 136 -0.53 13.34 4.63
C ALA A 136 0.29 14.44 5.32
N LYS A 137 1.13 14.04 6.27
CA LYS A 137 1.96 14.93 7.11
C LYS A 137 3.39 14.40 7.20
N PRO A 138 4.39 15.28 7.41
CA PRO A 138 5.76 14.84 7.65
C PRO A 138 5.84 13.73 8.71
N GLY A 139 6.59 12.67 8.41
CA GLY A 139 6.68 11.46 9.22
C GLY A 139 5.74 10.33 8.78
N ASP A 140 4.70 10.61 8.00
CA ASP A 140 3.81 9.57 7.47
C ASP A 140 4.51 8.68 6.43
N LEU A 141 4.03 7.45 6.35
CA LEU A 141 4.37 6.48 5.32
C LEU A 141 3.10 6.11 4.56
N ILE A 142 3.12 6.33 3.26
CA ILE A 142 2.09 5.89 2.33
C ILE A 142 2.57 4.61 1.66
N ILE A 143 1.72 3.59 1.58
CA ILE A 143 2.03 2.35 0.87
C ILE A 143 0.96 2.01 -0.17
N THR A 144 1.36 1.83 -1.42
CA THR A 144 0.55 1.23 -2.48
C THR A 144 0.72 -0.29 -2.43
N LEU A 145 -0.38 -1.04 -2.27
CA LEU A 145 -0.34 -2.46 -1.99
C LEU A 145 -1.32 -3.25 -2.86
N GLY A 146 -0.81 -4.24 -3.58
CA GLY A 146 -1.62 -5.15 -4.39
C GLY A 146 -0.97 -5.53 -5.72
N ALA A 147 -1.45 -6.59 -6.37
CA ALA A 147 -0.87 -7.10 -7.61
C ALA A 147 -1.39 -6.44 -8.90
N GLY A 148 -2.41 -5.59 -8.80
CA GLY A 148 -2.97 -4.88 -9.95
C GLY A 148 -2.14 -3.65 -10.32
N ASP A 149 -2.84 -2.63 -10.81
CA ASP A 149 -2.31 -1.37 -11.30
C ASP A 149 -2.17 -0.29 -10.21
N VAL A 150 -2.47 -0.60 -8.93
CA VAL A 150 -2.27 0.30 -7.78
C VAL A 150 -0.86 0.89 -7.68
N SER A 151 0.17 0.18 -8.14
CA SER A 151 1.55 0.72 -8.18
C SER A 151 1.71 1.96 -9.06
N SER A 152 0.78 2.18 -10.01
CA SER A 152 0.80 3.37 -10.85
C SER A 152 0.55 4.66 -10.05
N LEU A 153 -0.04 4.54 -8.85
CA LEU A 153 -0.33 5.68 -7.97
C LEU A 153 0.92 6.29 -7.33
N SER A 154 2.02 5.54 -7.20
CA SER A 154 3.16 6.02 -6.43
C SER A 154 3.79 7.29 -7.01
N THR A 155 3.89 7.40 -8.34
CA THR A 155 4.45 8.59 -9.01
C THR A 155 3.52 9.81 -8.88
N PRO A 156 2.22 9.73 -9.23
CA PRO A 156 1.26 10.82 -8.99
C PRO A 156 1.25 11.32 -7.54
N ILE A 157 1.31 10.42 -6.55
CA ILE A 157 1.37 10.81 -5.13
C ILE A 157 2.62 11.62 -4.84
N LEU A 158 3.80 11.17 -5.29
CA LEU A 158 5.06 11.89 -5.07
C LEU A 158 5.04 13.27 -5.75
N ASP A 159 4.55 13.35 -6.98
CA ASP A 159 4.46 14.60 -7.73
C ASP A 159 3.49 15.58 -7.04
N ALA A 160 2.32 15.11 -6.61
CA ALA A 160 1.32 15.90 -5.91
C ALA A 160 1.86 16.43 -4.58
N LEU A 161 2.50 15.57 -3.76
CA LEU A 161 3.15 15.96 -2.51
C LEU A 161 4.18 17.09 -2.71
N ALA A 162 4.97 17.02 -3.80
CA ALA A 162 5.97 18.02 -4.12
C ALA A 162 5.35 19.38 -4.52
N LEU A 163 4.18 19.37 -5.16
CA LEU A 163 3.45 20.58 -5.54
C LEU A 163 2.81 21.29 -4.34
N THR A 164 2.16 20.56 -3.44
CA THR A 164 1.55 21.12 -2.22
C THR A 164 2.55 21.89 -1.36
N HIS A 165 3.79 21.39 -1.25
CA HIS A 165 4.83 22.07 -0.48
C HIS A 165 5.29 23.39 -1.10
N LYS A 166 5.37 23.46 -2.43
CA LYS A 166 5.70 24.72 -3.11
C LYS A 166 4.63 25.79 -2.90
N SER A 167 3.37 25.39 -2.69
CA SER A 167 2.27 26.32 -2.38
C SER A 167 2.32 26.83 -0.94
N ASN A 168 2.78 26.01 0.01
CA ASN A 168 2.84 26.39 1.44
C ASN A 168 4.08 27.23 1.81
N ASN A 169 5.10 27.26 0.96
CA ASN A 169 6.33 28.02 1.16
C ASN A 169 6.41 29.33 0.32
N LYS A 170 5.30 29.74 -0.31
CA LYS A 170 5.13 31.05 -0.95
C LYS A 170 4.22 31.91 -0.09
#